data_AF-A0ABD5A6F0-F1
#
_entry.id   AF-A0ABD5A6F0-F1
#
_cell.length_a   1.000
_cell.length_b   1.000
_cell.length_c   1.000
_cell.angle_alpha   90.00
_cell.angle_beta   90.00
_cell.angle_gamma   90.00
#
_symmetry.space_group_name_H-M   'P 1'
#
loop_
_entity.id
_entity.type
_entity.pdbx_description
1 polymer ?
#
loop_
_entity_poly.entity_id
_entity_poly.type
_entity_poly.pdbx_seq_one_letter_code
_entity_poly.pdbx_strand_id
1 'polypeptide(L)'
;MNVVRMGIEANTHKNKGKYKAIIKFTIRALFYYSATRKMSENFNSEERKLLFIKQPNFLSKFVTPYLCTGFSNKEKIEILSKHYDWFEETFATKARHQIYNERLNLLKLEIDDNVYLVNLSFERNARKEGELTISLTNSLLEKMYSISFTVFDNSIYIGGIQGGANDNGFSRTFTKAFYGLRPKSFMVETLRLLAISLGIENIYAVKESGHVSNSLRYGKKNKDISLKYDSLWEEHDGQVHDDYFYRLPTNPNRKDLEALKRQKRKLYRERYGWLDQYEEELKNKMSHNIQVQFS
;
A
#
# COMPACT_ATOMS: atom_id res chain seq x y z
N MET A 1 29.87 9.04 -9.89
CA MET A 1 28.49 9.49 -9.59
C MET A 1 28.44 11.02 -9.59
N ASN A 2 27.76 11.66 -10.55
CA ASN A 2 27.54 13.12 -10.53
C ASN A 2 26.24 13.42 -9.77
N VAL A 3 26.40 13.71 -8.47
CA VAL A 3 25.27 13.92 -7.54
C VAL A 3 24.39 15.09 -7.94
N VAL A 4 24.97 16.15 -8.52
CA VAL A 4 24.21 17.32 -8.99
C VAL A 4 23.33 16.94 -10.17
N ARG A 5 23.88 16.20 -11.14
CA ARG A 5 23.12 15.68 -12.29
C ARG A 5 21.97 14.77 -11.84
N MET A 6 22.21 13.87 -10.89
CA MET A 6 21.14 13.06 -10.31
C MET A 6 20.07 13.89 -9.61
N GLY A 7 20.47 14.95 -8.91
CA GLY A 7 19.52 15.88 -8.28
C GLY A 7 18.64 16.58 -9.32
N ILE A 8 19.23 16.97 -10.46
CA ILE A 8 18.52 17.54 -11.60
C ILE A 8 17.55 16.51 -12.18
N GLU A 9 18.02 15.31 -12.52
CA GLU A 9 17.24 14.22 -13.11
C GLU A 9 16.05 13.84 -12.21
N ALA A 10 16.30 13.64 -10.92
CA ALA A 10 15.26 13.31 -9.92
C ALA A 10 14.23 14.44 -9.73
N ASN A 11 14.56 15.69 -10.06
CA ASN A 11 13.64 16.84 -9.90
C ASN A 11 13.24 17.48 -11.23
N THR A 12 13.42 16.77 -12.35
CA THR A 12 13.15 17.30 -13.70
C THR A 12 11.72 17.84 -13.80
N HIS A 13 10.76 17.07 -13.29
CA HIS A 13 9.31 17.33 -13.37
C HIS A 13 8.76 18.28 -12.29
N LYS A 14 9.62 18.93 -11.51
CA LYS A 14 9.18 19.80 -10.39
C LYS A 14 9.01 21.25 -10.82
N ASN A 15 7.78 21.73 -10.82
CA ASN A 15 7.43 23.10 -11.29
C ASN A 15 7.73 24.22 -10.28
N LYS A 16 7.70 23.95 -8.96
CA LYS A 16 7.97 24.97 -7.90
C LYS A 16 9.03 24.50 -6.92
N GLY A 17 9.95 25.38 -6.54
CA GLY A 17 11.00 25.09 -5.55
C GLY A 17 12.02 24.04 -6.00
N LYS A 18 12.26 23.92 -7.32
CA LYS A 18 13.17 22.95 -7.93
C LYS A 18 14.60 23.09 -7.42
N TYR A 19 15.17 24.30 -7.45
CA TYR A 19 16.53 24.56 -6.96
C TYR A 19 16.74 24.17 -5.50
N LYS A 20 15.81 24.56 -4.62
CA LYS A 20 15.84 24.17 -3.20
C LYS A 20 15.80 22.64 -3.03
N ALA A 21 15.06 21.94 -3.89
CA ALA A 21 14.99 20.48 -3.88
C ALA A 21 16.30 19.83 -4.35
N ILE A 22 16.90 20.35 -5.43
CA ILE A 22 18.18 19.91 -5.96
C ILE A 22 19.27 20.12 -4.90
N ILE A 23 19.40 21.32 -4.33
CA ILE A 23 20.39 21.62 -3.29
C ILE A 23 20.23 20.67 -2.10
N LYS A 24 18.99 20.50 -1.63
CA LYS A 24 18.69 19.60 -0.51
C LYS A 24 19.02 18.14 -0.83
N PHE A 25 18.76 17.70 -2.06
CA PHE A 25 19.15 16.37 -2.52
C PHE A 25 20.67 16.24 -2.55
N THR A 26 21.38 17.17 -3.17
CA THR A 26 22.84 17.16 -3.31
C THR A 26 23.51 17.09 -1.94
N ILE A 27 23.11 17.93 -0.99
CA ILE A 27 23.65 17.92 0.38
C ILE A 27 23.46 16.54 1.02
N ARG A 28 22.26 15.98 0.95
CA ARG A 28 21.97 14.65 1.52
C ARG A 28 22.78 13.55 0.85
N ALA A 29 22.88 13.61 -0.47
CA ALA A 29 23.61 12.62 -1.24
C ALA A 29 25.12 12.69 -0.97
N LEU A 30 25.67 13.84 -0.58
CA LEU A 30 27.04 13.95 -0.08
C LEU A 30 27.17 13.36 1.33
N PHE A 31 26.26 13.68 2.25
CA PHE A 31 26.27 13.12 3.62
C PHE A 31 26.04 11.60 3.66
N TYR A 32 25.23 11.07 2.73
CA TYR A 32 24.87 9.66 2.63
C TYR A 32 25.41 9.04 1.34
N TYR A 33 26.65 9.36 0.96
CA TYR A 33 27.21 9.02 -0.35
C TYR A 33 27.09 7.54 -0.75
N SER A 34 27.52 6.63 0.12
CA SER A 34 27.46 5.18 -0.15
C SER A 34 26.01 4.70 -0.33
N ALA A 35 25.11 5.15 0.54
CA ALA A 35 23.69 4.84 0.49
C ALA A 35 23.00 5.40 -0.75
N THR A 36 23.27 6.66 -1.12
CA THR A 36 22.75 7.27 -2.34
C THR A 36 23.30 6.59 -3.59
N ARG A 37 24.57 6.18 -3.58
CA ARG A 37 25.17 5.42 -4.68
C ARG A 37 24.44 4.10 -4.89
N LYS A 38 24.25 3.31 -3.82
CA LYS A 38 23.48 2.04 -3.89
C LYS A 38 22.06 2.27 -4.40
N MET A 39 21.37 3.30 -3.90
CA MET A 39 20.05 3.67 -4.39
C MET A 39 20.06 4.07 -5.87
N SER A 40 21.09 4.77 -6.33
CA SER A 40 21.23 5.14 -7.74
C SER A 40 21.46 3.93 -8.63
N GLU A 41 22.31 3.01 -8.21
CA GLU A 41 22.65 1.78 -8.95
C GLU A 41 21.39 0.91 -9.09
N ASN A 42 20.63 0.74 -8.00
CA ASN A 42 19.40 -0.07 -7.99
C ASN A 42 18.25 0.54 -8.80
N PHE A 43 18.24 1.86 -9.03
CA PHE A 43 17.14 2.57 -9.70
C PHE A 43 17.60 3.27 -10.99
N ASN A 44 18.58 2.69 -11.69
CA ASN A 44 19.11 3.25 -12.94
C ASN A 44 18.41 2.73 -14.21
N SER A 45 17.51 1.74 -14.12
CA SER A 45 16.74 1.28 -15.28
C SER A 45 15.75 2.34 -15.76
N GLU A 46 15.43 2.34 -17.05
CA GLU A 46 14.49 3.31 -17.63
C GLU A 46 13.11 3.21 -16.98
N GLU A 47 12.64 2.00 -16.68
CA GLU A 47 11.36 1.78 -15.99
C GLU A 47 11.38 2.32 -14.55
N ARG A 48 12.42 2.04 -13.76
CA ARG A 48 12.54 2.56 -12.38
C ARG A 48 12.68 4.07 -12.32
N LYS A 49 13.29 4.70 -13.33
CA LYS A 49 13.37 6.17 -13.40
C LYS A 49 12.00 6.84 -13.53
N LEU A 50 10.97 6.15 -14.03
CA LEU A 50 9.59 6.67 -14.06
C LEU A 50 9.07 7.02 -12.66
N LEU A 51 9.56 6.36 -11.61
CA LEU A 51 9.22 6.65 -10.22
C LEU A 51 9.59 8.08 -9.81
N PHE A 52 10.63 8.65 -10.42
CA PHE A 52 11.11 9.99 -10.09
C PHE A 52 10.13 11.08 -10.55
N ILE A 53 9.32 10.79 -11.57
CA ILE A 53 8.25 11.68 -12.07
C ILE A 53 7.22 11.92 -10.94
N LYS A 54 6.71 10.84 -10.34
CA LYS A 54 5.70 10.90 -9.28
C LYS A 54 6.32 11.22 -7.92
N GLN A 55 7.57 10.81 -7.67
CA GLN A 55 8.29 11.02 -6.42
C GLN A 55 9.68 11.64 -6.64
N PRO A 56 9.78 12.98 -6.79
CA PRO A 56 11.06 13.65 -7.05
C PRO A 56 12.16 13.52 -5.97
N ASN A 57 11.82 12.98 -4.79
CA ASN A 57 12.77 12.74 -3.71
C ASN A 57 13.05 11.25 -3.47
N PHE A 58 12.66 10.38 -4.40
CA PHE A 58 12.72 8.94 -4.26
C PHE A 58 14.14 8.44 -3.95
N LEU A 59 15.15 8.94 -4.67
CA LEU A 59 16.56 8.60 -4.42
C LEU A 59 17.08 9.03 -3.03
N SER A 60 16.35 9.91 -2.32
CA SER A 60 16.66 10.30 -0.94
C SER A 60 15.62 9.81 0.07
N LYS A 61 14.71 8.92 -0.34
CA LYS A 61 13.59 8.43 0.48
C LYS A 61 14.05 7.76 1.77
N PHE A 62 15.14 7.00 1.68
CA PHE A 62 15.74 6.28 2.82
C PHE A 62 16.11 7.20 3.99
N VAL A 63 16.42 8.48 3.75
CA VAL A 63 16.75 9.44 4.82
C VAL A 63 15.53 9.89 5.63
N THR A 64 14.32 9.39 5.30
CA THR A 64 13.06 9.73 5.95
C THR A 64 12.39 8.48 6.54
N PRO A 65 11.49 8.63 7.55
CA PRO A 65 10.66 7.52 8.02
C PRO A 65 9.88 6.90 6.86
N TYR A 66 9.80 5.57 6.84
CA TYR A 66 9.21 4.78 5.77
C TYR A 66 8.72 3.44 6.34
N LEU A 67 7.46 3.09 6.04
CA LEU A 67 6.66 1.99 6.62
C LEU A 67 6.43 2.11 8.12
N CYS A 68 7.49 2.30 8.90
CA CYS A 68 7.46 2.53 10.34
C CYS A 68 8.52 3.58 10.74
N THR A 69 8.59 3.86 12.04
CA THR A 69 9.60 4.74 12.63
C THR A 69 10.94 4.03 12.88
N GLY A 70 10.98 2.70 12.89
CA GLY A 70 12.12 1.89 13.32
C GLY A 70 13.18 1.58 12.28
N PHE A 71 12.84 1.50 10.99
CA PHE A 71 13.82 1.07 9.99
C PHE A 71 15.01 2.04 9.84
N SER A 72 16.20 1.47 9.80
CA SER A 72 17.44 2.16 9.47
C SER A 72 17.50 2.55 7.99
N ASN A 73 18.47 3.41 7.64
CA ASN A 73 18.69 3.79 6.24
C ASN A 73 19.09 2.59 5.37
N LYS A 74 19.84 1.62 5.92
CA LYS A 74 20.30 0.43 5.20
C LYS A 74 19.12 -0.48 4.88
N GLU A 75 18.28 -0.77 5.87
CA GLU A 75 17.07 -1.59 5.70
C GLU A 75 16.12 -0.98 4.67
N LYS A 76 15.89 0.33 4.71
CA LYS A 76 15.01 0.98 3.71
C LYS A 76 15.52 0.82 2.28
N ILE A 77 16.83 0.90 2.05
CA ILE A 77 17.41 0.72 0.71
C ILE A 77 17.22 -0.72 0.26
N GLU A 78 17.43 -1.68 1.17
CA GLU A 78 17.23 -3.10 0.89
C GLU A 78 15.76 -3.43 0.61
N ILE A 79 14.84 -2.97 1.45
CA ILE A 79 13.39 -3.12 1.27
C ILE A 79 12.96 -2.54 -0.08
N LEU A 80 13.39 -1.32 -0.41
CA LEU A 80 13.06 -0.71 -1.70
C LEU A 80 13.64 -1.54 -2.85
N SER A 81 14.89 -1.99 -2.78
CA SER A 81 15.45 -2.87 -3.82
C SER A 81 14.60 -4.11 -4.03
N LYS A 82 14.41 -4.90 -2.96
CA LYS A 82 13.68 -6.17 -2.98
C LYS A 82 12.25 -5.98 -3.48
N HIS A 83 11.60 -4.89 -3.09
CA HIS A 83 10.24 -4.59 -3.56
C HIS A 83 10.19 -4.40 -5.07
N TYR A 84 11.10 -3.61 -5.62
CA TYR A 84 11.08 -3.32 -7.05
C TYR A 84 11.60 -4.49 -7.89
N ASP A 85 12.53 -5.29 -7.36
CA ASP A 85 12.92 -6.57 -7.96
C ASP A 85 11.69 -7.51 -8.03
N TRP A 86 11.01 -7.73 -6.90
CA TRP A 86 9.77 -8.53 -6.84
C TRP A 86 8.68 -7.99 -7.77
N PHE A 87 8.46 -6.67 -7.80
CA PHE A 87 7.42 -6.06 -8.62
C PHE A 87 7.67 -6.25 -10.11
N GLU A 88 8.93 -6.12 -10.53
CA GLU A 88 9.37 -6.33 -11.91
C GLU A 88 9.32 -7.79 -12.33
N GLU A 89 9.57 -8.73 -11.42
CA GLU A 89 9.44 -10.17 -11.65
C GLU A 89 7.98 -10.64 -11.67
N THR A 90 7.13 -10.02 -10.85
CA THR A 90 5.74 -10.47 -10.64
C THR A 90 4.78 -9.95 -11.69
N PHE A 91 4.82 -8.64 -11.99
CA PHE A 91 3.84 -8.02 -12.87
C PHE A 91 4.34 -7.95 -14.31
N ALA A 92 3.46 -8.16 -15.28
CA ALA A 92 3.78 -7.94 -16.69
C ALA A 92 4.05 -6.46 -16.97
N THR A 93 4.93 -6.14 -17.92
CA THR A 93 5.36 -4.75 -18.24
C THR A 93 4.19 -3.79 -18.45
N LYS A 94 3.13 -4.24 -19.14
CA LYS A 94 1.91 -3.42 -19.36
C LYS A 94 1.23 -3.06 -18.03
N ALA A 95 1.09 -4.02 -17.13
CA ALA A 95 0.50 -3.80 -15.81
C ALA A 95 1.37 -2.86 -14.97
N ARG A 96 2.71 -3.05 -14.99
CA ARG A 96 3.65 -2.16 -14.29
C ARG A 96 3.54 -0.72 -14.74
N HIS A 97 3.55 -0.48 -16.05
CA HIS A 97 3.38 0.85 -16.63
C HIS A 97 2.04 1.48 -16.22
N GLN A 98 0.95 0.69 -16.21
CA GLN A 98 -0.36 1.17 -15.80
C GLN A 98 -0.38 1.53 -14.29
N ILE A 99 0.20 0.70 -13.43
CA ILE A 99 0.30 0.94 -11.98
C ILE A 99 1.13 2.20 -11.66
N TYR A 100 2.26 2.41 -12.35
CA TYR A 100 3.14 3.56 -12.11
C TYR A 100 2.58 4.90 -12.59
N ASN A 101 1.97 4.91 -13.78
CA ASN A 101 1.53 6.14 -14.41
C ASN A 101 0.12 6.54 -13.97
N GLU A 102 -0.75 5.56 -13.78
CA GLU A 102 -2.17 5.74 -13.49
C GLU A 102 -2.62 4.81 -12.35
N ARG A 103 -3.33 3.73 -12.70
CA ARG A 103 -3.84 2.70 -11.80
C ARG A 103 -4.29 1.49 -12.62
N LEU A 104 -4.03 0.30 -12.10
CA LEU A 104 -4.61 -0.95 -12.60
C LEU A 104 -5.97 -1.15 -11.92
N ASN A 105 -7.06 -1.06 -12.67
CA ASN A 105 -8.37 -1.43 -12.13
C ASN A 105 -8.41 -2.94 -11.93
N LEU A 106 -8.62 -3.38 -10.69
CA LEU A 106 -8.74 -4.77 -10.32
C LEU A 106 -10.17 -5.23 -10.54
N LEU A 107 -11.11 -4.59 -9.85
CA LEU A 107 -12.53 -4.98 -9.86
C LEU A 107 -13.44 -3.76 -9.84
N LYS A 108 -14.70 -4.01 -10.23
CA LYS A 108 -15.81 -3.06 -10.20
C LYS A 108 -16.84 -3.57 -9.20
N LEU A 109 -17.32 -2.69 -8.34
CA LEU A 109 -18.37 -2.95 -7.36
C LEU A 109 -19.58 -2.09 -7.69
N GLU A 110 -20.78 -2.66 -7.61
CA GLU A 110 -22.03 -1.94 -7.80
C GLU A 110 -22.80 -1.90 -6.48
N ILE A 111 -23.22 -0.71 -6.08
CA ILE A 111 -24.01 -0.49 -4.87
C ILE A 111 -25.13 0.46 -5.23
N ASP A 112 -26.37 -0.06 -5.21
CA ASP A 112 -27.53 0.64 -5.76
C ASP A 112 -27.21 1.09 -7.21
N ASP A 113 -27.44 2.35 -7.57
CA ASP A 113 -27.12 2.90 -8.90
C ASP A 113 -25.67 3.42 -9.04
N ASN A 114 -24.82 3.20 -8.04
CA ASN A 114 -23.46 3.74 -8.00
C ASN A 114 -22.39 2.68 -8.30
N VAL A 115 -21.37 3.10 -9.04
CA VAL A 115 -20.20 2.28 -9.38
C VAL A 115 -19.00 2.70 -8.55
N TYR A 116 -18.34 1.71 -7.96
CA TYR A 116 -17.08 1.84 -7.26
C TYR A 116 -16.01 0.96 -7.90
N LEU A 117 -14.76 1.38 -7.80
CA LEU A 117 -13.61 0.76 -8.45
C LEU A 117 -12.56 0.41 -7.40
N VAL A 118 -12.10 -0.84 -7.44
CA VAL A 118 -10.93 -1.31 -6.68
C VAL A 118 -9.73 -1.21 -7.60
N ASN A 119 -8.73 -0.42 -7.24
CA ASN A 119 -7.56 -0.14 -8.08
C ASN A 119 -6.25 -0.38 -7.35
N LEU A 120 -5.24 -0.89 -8.06
CA LEU A 120 -3.85 -0.97 -7.61
C LEU A 120 -3.03 0.13 -8.29
N SER A 121 -2.36 0.97 -7.51
CA SER A 121 -1.61 2.13 -8.04
C SER A 121 -0.36 2.46 -7.21
N PHE A 122 0.51 3.28 -7.81
CA PHE A 122 1.60 3.97 -7.13
C PHE A 122 1.17 5.38 -6.70
N GLU A 123 0.83 5.57 -5.43
CA GLU A 123 0.26 6.81 -4.90
C GLU A 123 1.32 7.75 -4.30
N ARG A 124 1.40 8.98 -4.80
CA ARG A 124 2.35 9.99 -4.28
C ARG A 124 2.11 10.34 -2.81
N ASN A 125 0.85 10.36 -2.37
CA ASN A 125 0.48 10.77 -1.02
C ASN A 125 0.77 9.66 0.02
N ALA A 126 0.77 8.40 -0.41
CA ALA A 126 1.02 7.24 0.43
C ALA A 126 2.50 6.79 0.44
N ARG A 127 3.38 7.54 -0.23
CA ARG A 127 4.81 7.20 -0.44
C ARG A 127 5.64 6.90 0.80
N LYS A 128 5.18 7.25 2.00
CA LYS A 128 5.86 6.92 3.27
C LYS A 128 5.30 5.64 3.89
N GLU A 129 4.10 5.25 3.50
CA GLU A 129 3.28 4.17 4.05
C GLU A 129 3.30 2.93 3.14
N GLY A 130 3.79 3.06 1.89
CA GLY A 130 4.03 1.92 1.00
C GLY A 130 4.52 2.35 -0.38
N GLU A 131 4.87 1.35 -1.19
CA GLU A 131 5.13 1.54 -2.63
C GLU A 131 3.88 1.26 -3.46
N LEU A 132 3.05 0.31 -3.07
CA LEU A 132 1.78 0.02 -3.72
C LEU A 132 0.62 0.48 -2.86
N THR A 133 -0.52 0.76 -3.49
CA THR A 133 -1.75 1.12 -2.80
C THR A 133 -2.93 0.46 -3.49
N ILE A 134 -3.74 -0.27 -2.72
CA ILE A 134 -5.09 -0.62 -3.15
C ILE A 134 -6.01 0.52 -2.72
N SER A 135 -6.79 1.03 -3.65
CA SER A 135 -7.76 2.10 -3.43
C SER A 135 -9.16 1.67 -3.84
N LEU A 136 -10.14 2.05 -3.03
CA LEU A 136 -11.56 2.02 -3.37
C LEU A 136 -11.97 3.44 -3.73
N THR A 137 -12.44 3.64 -4.96
CA THR A 137 -12.88 4.95 -5.47
C THR A 137 -14.29 4.88 -6.02
N ASN A 138 -14.97 6.03 -6.15
CA ASN A 138 -16.17 6.10 -6.98
C ASN A 138 -15.79 6.18 -8.49
N SER A 139 -16.81 6.32 -9.35
CA SER A 139 -16.64 6.49 -10.81
C SER A 139 -15.87 7.76 -11.20
N LEU A 140 -15.91 8.80 -10.36
CA LEU A 140 -15.14 10.04 -10.52
C LEU A 140 -13.71 9.94 -9.97
N LEU A 141 -13.31 8.74 -9.51
CA LEU A 141 -11.99 8.46 -8.94
C LEU A 141 -11.70 9.20 -7.62
N GLU A 142 -12.76 9.66 -6.95
CA GLU A 142 -12.65 10.19 -5.60
C GLU A 142 -12.39 9.02 -4.64
N LYS A 143 -11.37 9.18 -3.80
CA LYS A 143 -10.91 8.12 -2.90
C LYS A 143 -11.87 7.95 -1.73
N MET A 144 -12.46 6.75 -1.63
CA MET A 144 -13.29 6.34 -0.50
C MET A 144 -12.43 5.71 0.59
N TYR A 145 -11.54 4.78 0.24
CA TYR A 145 -10.60 4.13 1.16
C TYR A 145 -9.32 3.73 0.44
N SER A 146 -8.22 3.59 1.17
CA SER A 146 -6.96 3.07 0.65
C SER A 146 -6.17 2.31 1.70
N ILE A 147 -5.45 1.28 1.26
CA ILE A 147 -4.45 0.57 2.04
C ILE A 147 -3.13 0.55 1.26
N SER A 148 -2.05 1.01 1.91
CA SER A 148 -0.73 1.19 1.31
C SER A 148 0.26 0.24 1.93
N PHE A 149 1.04 -0.40 1.08
CA PHE A 149 1.89 -1.50 1.47
C PHE A 149 3.14 -1.63 0.59
N THR A 150 4.09 -2.41 1.08
CA THR A 150 5.31 -2.78 0.36
C THR A 150 5.51 -4.28 0.51
N VAL A 151 5.96 -4.92 -0.55
CA VAL A 151 6.27 -6.36 -0.56
C VAL A 151 7.77 -6.55 -0.57
N PHE A 152 8.30 -7.39 0.32
CA PHE A 152 9.68 -7.89 0.32
C PHE A 152 9.76 -9.17 1.15
N ASP A 153 10.72 -10.04 0.87
CA ASP A 153 10.94 -11.29 1.62
C ASP A 153 9.64 -12.12 1.81
N ASN A 154 8.92 -12.33 0.71
CA ASN A 154 7.62 -13.02 0.65
C ASN A 154 6.57 -12.52 1.66
N SER A 155 6.61 -11.22 1.97
CA SER A 155 5.82 -10.60 3.01
C SER A 155 5.28 -9.25 2.56
N ILE A 156 4.02 -8.96 2.88
CA ILE A 156 3.42 -7.63 2.76
C ILE A 156 3.62 -6.88 4.08
N TYR A 157 4.10 -5.64 3.99
CA TYR A 157 4.14 -4.69 5.10
C TYR A 157 3.19 -3.54 4.81
N ILE A 158 2.12 -3.43 5.59
CA ILE A 158 1.13 -2.35 5.54
C ILE A 158 1.65 -1.19 6.38
N GLY A 159 1.99 -0.07 5.73
CA GLY A 159 2.38 1.15 6.44
C GLY A 159 1.25 2.15 6.61
N GLY A 160 0.07 1.93 6.01
CA GLY A 160 -1.06 2.83 6.19
C GLY A 160 -2.40 2.32 5.65
N ILE A 161 -3.47 2.66 6.37
CA ILE A 161 -4.86 2.55 5.92
C ILE A 161 -5.60 3.86 6.22
N GLN A 162 -6.32 4.38 5.23
CA GLN A 162 -6.96 5.69 5.31
C GLN A 162 -8.34 5.67 4.67
N GLY A 163 -9.29 6.37 5.29
CA GLY A 163 -10.55 6.73 4.64
C GLY A 163 -10.41 7.98 3.78
N GLY A 164 -11.39 8.20 2.93
CA GLY A 164 -11.56 9.43 2.17
C GLY A 164 -11.80 10.63 3.10
N ALA A 165 -11.62 11.83 2.56
CA ALA A 165 -11.79 13.07 3.35
C ALA A 165 -13.24 13.28 3.79
N ASN A 166 -14.21 12.73 3.05
CA ASN A 166 -15.61 12.85 3.36
C ASN A 166 -16.32 11.52 3.10
N ASP A 167 -16.91 10.93 4.14
CA ASP A 167 -17.64 9.67 4.01
C ASP A 167 -19.01 9.88 3.36
N ASN A 168 -19.69 11.00 3.62
CA ASN A 168 -21.04 11.29 3.09
C ASN A 168 -22.05 10.12 3.22
N GLY A 169 -21.91 9.24 4.22
CA GLY A 169 -22.76 8.06 4.40
C GLY A 169 -22.34 6.82 3.61
N PHE A 170 -21.30 6.91 2.78
CA PHE A 170 -20.74 5.80 2.01
C PHE A 170 -20.46 4.59 2.90
N SER A 171 -19.81 4.77 4.05
CA SER A 171 -19.48 3.64 4.93
C SER A 171 -20.72 2.88 5.38
N ARG A 172 -21.84 3.58 5.63
CA ARG A 172 -23.10 2.94 6.01
C ARG A 172 -23.70 2.17 4.84
N THR A 173 -23.76 2.78 3.66
CA THR A 173 -24.29 2.16 2.43
C THR A 173 -23.47 0.94 2.04
N PHE A 174 -22.15 1.06 2.00
CA PHE A 174 -21.22 -0.04 1.72
C PHE A 174 -21.39 -1.18 2.73
N THR A 175 -21.43 -0.86 4.02
CA THR A 175 -21.60 -1.87 5.07
C THR A 175 -22.92 -2.63 4.91
N LYS A 176 -24.00 -1.95 4.50
CA LYS A 176 -25.28 -2.60 4.23
C LYS A 176 -25.21 -3.49 2.99
N ALA A 177 -24.61 -2.99 1.90
CA ALA A 177 -24.50 -3.70 0.63
C ALA A 177 -23.65 -4.97 0.72
N PHE A 178 -22.56 -4.93 1.49
CA PHE A 178 -21.64 -6.06 1.67
C PHE A 178 -21.87 -6.80 2.99
N TYR A 179 -23.14 -7.06 3.32
CA TYR A 179 -23.54 -7.97 4.40
C TYR A 179 -22.86 -7.67 5.74
N GLY A 180 -22.79 -6.39 6.10
CA GLY A 180 -22.18 -5.90 7.34
C GLY A 180 -20.65 -5.82 7.33
N LEU A 181 -19.99 -5.99 6.18
CA LEU A 181 -18.54 -5.80 6.04
C LEU A 181 -18.22 -4.30 5.91
N ARG A 182 -17.47 -3.75 6.87
CA ARG A 182 -17.11 -2.33 6.85
C ARG A 182 -16.05 -2.07 5.76
N PRO A 183 -16.04 -0.88 5.13
CA PRO A 183 -15.06 -0.58 4.08
C PRO A 183 -13.60 -0.76 4.50
N LYS A 184 -13.20 -0.34 5.70
CA LYS A 184 -11.83 -0.57 6.20
C LYS A 184 -11.49 -2.06 6.28
N SER A 185 -12.41 -2.88 6.80
CA SER A 185 -12.24 -4.33 6.87
C SER A 185 -12.21 -4.94 5.47
N PHE A 186 -13.02 -4.45 4.53
CA PHE A 186 -12.95 -4.83 3.13
C PHE A 186 -11.57 -4.57 2.53
N MET A 187 -10.92 -3.43 2.78
CA MET A 187 -9.56 -3.19 2.28
C MET A 187 -8.54 -4.22 2.80
N VAL A 188 -8.69 -4.68 4.05
CA VAL A 188 -7.86 -5.74 4.63
C VAL A 188 -8.12 -7.08 3.95
N GLU A 189 -9.39 -7.44 3.74
CA GLU A 189 -9.75 -8.66 3.01
C GLU A 189 -9.24 -8.63 1.57
N THR A 190 -9.41 -7.52 0.84
CA THR A 190 -8.87 -7.38 -0.52
C THR A 190 -7.36 -7.56 -0.55
N LEU A 191 -6.63 -7.00 0.43
CA LEU A 191 -5.18 -7.16 0.51
C LEU A 191 -4.77 -8.61 0.80
N ARG A 192 -5.50 -9.33 1.66
CA ARG A 192 -5.28 -10.77 1.93
C ARG A 192 -5.49 -11.60 0.67
N LEU A 193 -6.60 -11.38 -0.03
CA LEU A 193 -6.90 -12.10 -1.27
C LEU A 193 -5.86 -11.79 -2.36
N LEU A 194 -5.39 -10.55 -2.43
CA LEU A 194 -4.26 -10.19 -3.29
C LEU A 194 -2.98 -10.93 -2.88
N ALA A 195 -2.69 -11.03 -1.58
CA ALA A 195 -1.53 -11.76 -1.06
C ALA A 195 -1.57 -13.23 -1.49
N ILE A 196 -2.71 -13.91 -1.30
CA ILE A 196 -2.93 -15.30 -1.71
C ILE A 196 -2.71 -15.46 -3.22
N SER A 197 -3.31 -14.58 -4.03
CA SER A 197 -3.17 -14.60 -5.49
C SER A 197 -1.72 -14.41 -5.97
N LEU A 198 -0.91 -13.70 -5.17
CA LEU A 198 0.51 -13.44 -5.44
C LEU A 198 1.46 -14.44 -4.76
N GLY A 199 0.94 -15.47 -4.08
CA GLY A 199 1.75 -16.45 -3.35
C GLY A 199 2.47 -15.91 -2.11
N ILE A 200 1.99 -14.78 -1.57
CA ILE A 200 2.59 -14.11 -0.41
C ILE A 200 2.10 -14.75 0.88
N GLU A 201 3.02 -15.16 1.74
CA GLU A 201 2.72 -15.93 2.94
C GLU A 201 2.39 -15.07 4.16
N ASN A 202 3.01 -13.90 4.28
CA ASN A 202 2.97 -13.12 5.52
C ASN A 202 2.45 -11.71 5.30
N ILE A 203 1.69 -11.20 6.27
CA ILE A 203 1.18 -9.84 6.29
C ILE A 203 1.53 -9.21 7.65
N TYR A 204 2.24 -8.09 7.61
CA TYR A 204 2.62 -7.30 8.77
C TYR A 204 1.97 -5.92 8.69
N ALA A 205 1.32 -5.49 9.77
CA ALA A 205 0.56 -4.26 9.80
C ALA A 205 1.10 -3.29 10.85
N VAL A 206 1.42 -2.06 10.45
CA VAL A 206 2.10 -1.11 11.34
C VAL A 206 1.22 -0.76 12.54
N LYS A 207 1.82 -0.77 13.72
CA LYS A 207 1.20 -0.28 14.96
C LYS A 207 0.96 1.21 14.87
N GLU A 208 -0.04 1.69 15.61
CA GLU A 208 -0.29 3.12 15.76
C GLU A 208 0.95 3.83 16.32
N SER A 209 1.61 3.28 17.34
CA SER A 209 2.85 3.83 17.92
C SER A 209 4.03 3.85 16.95
N GLY A 210 4.12 2.84 16.07
CA GLY A 210 5.18 2.67 15.06
C GLY A 210 4.96 3.45 13.77
N HIS A 211 3.79 4.08 13.60
CA HIS A 211 3.43 4.75 12.36
C HIS A 211 4.34 5.95 12.04
N VAL A 212 4.63 6.16 10.74
CA VAL A 212 5.56 7.20 10.27
C VAL A 212 5.17 8.63 10.67
N SER A 213 3.89 8.91 10.95
CA SER A 213 3.43 10.22 11.47
C SER A 213 4.00 10.53 12.85
N ASN A 214 4.31 9.52 13.66
CA ASN A 214 4.80 9.65 15.04
C ASN A 214 6.32 9.85 15.12
N SER A 215 7.03 9.83 14.00
CA SER A 215 8.47 10.11 13.99
C SER A 215 8.78 11.52 14.51
N LEU A 216 9.78 11.63 15.39
CA LEU A 216 10.30 12.89 15.95
C LEU A 216 10.58 13.97 14.89
N ARG A 217 10.97 13.56 13.69
CA ARG A 217 11.16 14.43 12.52
C ARG A 217 9.99 15.38 12.24
N TYR A 218 8.75 14.95 12.48
CA TYR A 218 7.55 15.71 12.11
C TYR A 218 7.00 16.56 13.26
N GLY A 219 7.64 16.51 14.43
CA GLY A 219 7.23 17.28 15.61
C GLY A 219 5.91 16.81 16.22
N LYS A 220 5.45 17.51 17.27
CA LYS A 220 4.24 17.13 18.03
C LYS A 220 2.91 17.45 17.32
N LYS A 221 2.92 18.18 16.19
CA LYS A 221 1.71 18.70 15.52
C LYS A 221 0.80 17.63 14.89
N ASN A 222 1.27 16.39 14.72
CA ASN A 222 0.51 15.30 14.08
C ASN A 222 0.07 14.21 15.07
N LYS A 223 0.23 14.41 16.39
CA LYS A 223 -0.07 13.38 17.40
C LYS A 223 -1.57 13.23 17.71
N ASP A 224 -2.40 14.19 17.31
CA ASP A 224 -3.83 14.19 17.68
C ASP A 224 -4.72 13.40 16.71
N ILE A 225 -4.15 12.84 15.62
CA ILE A 225 -4.88 11.94 14.72
C ILE A 225 -4.71 10.52 15.25
N SER A 226 -5.63 10.09 16.13
CA SER A 226 -5.70 8.67 16.48
C SER A 226 -6.16 7.89 15.25
N LEU A 227 -5.22 7.13 14.69
CA LEU A 227 -5.44 6.36 13.48
C LEU A 227 -6.25 5.09 13.76
N LYS A 228 -6.35 4.67 15.03
CA LYS A 228 -7.05 3.47 15.51
C LYS A 228 -6.64 2.22 14.73
N TYR A 229 -5.35 2.10 14.43
CA TYR A 229 -4.78 0.99 13.65
C TYR A 229 -4.81 -0.30 14.46
N ASP A 230 -4.33 -0.26 15.70
CA ASP A 230 -4.20 -1.45 16.56
C ASP A 230 -5.55 -2.15 16.72
N SER A 231 -6.62 -1.40 17.01
CA SER A 231 -7.98 -1.97 17.12
C SER A 231 -8.49 -2.62 15.83
N LEU A 232 -8.07 -2.13 14.66
CA LEU A 232 -8.42 -2.74 13.39
C LEU A 232 -7.64 -4.05 13.21
N TRP A 233 -6.35 -4.06 13.53
CA TRP A 233 -5.53 -5.27 13.44
C TRP A 233 -6.04 -6.36 14.37
N GLU A 234 -6.39 -6.02 15.61
CA GLU A 234 -7.01 -6.93 16.57
C GLU A 234 -8.37 -7.47 16.08
N GLU A 235 -9.22 -6.65 15.45
CA GLU A 235 -10.47 -7.10 14.83
C GLU A 235 -10.24 -8.16 13.73
N HIS A 236 -9.06 -8.14 13.12
CA HIS A 236 -8.63 -9.02 12.04
C HIS A 236 -7.69 -10.13 12.51
N ASP A 237 -7.79 -10.54 13.77
CA ASP A 237 -6.98 -11.60 14.41
C ASP A 237 -5.47 -11.30 14.40
N GLY A 238 -5.12 -10.02 14.35
CA GLY A 238 -3.75 -9.55 14.40
C GLY A 238 -3.10 -9.83 15.76
N GLN A 239 -1.88 -10.37 15.72
CA GLN A 239 -1.07 -10.60 16.91
C GLN A 239 0.15 -9.69 16.89
N VAL A 240 0.56 -9.16 18.05
CA VAL A 240 1.78 -8.36 18.14
C VAL A 240 2.97 -9.20 17.66
N HIS A 241 3.73 -8.66 16.69
CA HIS A 241 4.90 -9.33 16.12
C HIS A 241 6.20 -8.79 16.71
N ASP A 242 6.38 -7.47 16.66
CA ASP A 242 7.55 -6.77 17.18
C ASP A 242 7.14 -5.39 17.72
N ASP A 243 8.08 -4.47 17.94
CA ASP A 243 7.82 -3.12 18.43
C ASP A 243 6.97 -2.26 17.49
N TYR A 244 6.96 -2.56 16.19
CA TYR A 244 6.39 -1.72 15.14
C TYR A 244 5.23 -2.36 14.38
N PHE A 245 5.06 -3.67 14.43
CA PHE A 245 4.10 -4.39 13.60
C PHE A 245 3.26 -5.41 14.39
N TYR A 246 2.02 -5.57 13.93
CA TYR A 246 1.21 -6.77 14.11
C TYR A 246 1.48 -7.74 12.95
N ARG A 247 1.32 -9.04 13.18
CA ARG A 247 1.19 -10.04 12.13
C ARG A 247 -0.29 -10.36 11.96
N LEU A 248 -0.79 -10.26 10.73
CA LEU A 248 -2.14 -10.67 10.37
C LEU A 248 -2.09 -12.07 9.74
N PRO A 249 -3.07 -12.94 10.01
CA PRO A 249 -3.21 -14.18 9.25
C PRO A 249 -3.57 -13.86 7.80
N THR A 250 -2.88 -14.50 6.86
CA THR A 250 -3.19 -14.39 5.42
C THR A 250 -4.52 -15.06 5.09
N ASN A 251 -4.79 -16.20 5.72
CA ASN A 251 -6.08 -16.89 5.68
C ASN A 251 -6.78 -16.74 7.05
N PRO A 252 -7.69 -15.77 7.21
CA PRO A 252 -8.39 -15.57 8.48
C PRO A 252 -9.38 -16.69 8.74
N ASN A 253 -9.59 -17.01 10.03
CA ASN A 253 -10.60 -17.99 10.42
C ASN A 253 -11.99 -17.41 10.19
N ARG A 254 -12.77 -18.04 9.30
CA ARG A 254 -14.19 -17.73 9.18
C ARG A 254 -14.88 -18.13 10.48
N LYS A 255 -15.66 -17.21 11.05
CA LYS A 255 -16.49 -17.48 12.22
C LYS A 255 -17.41 -18.66 11.95
N ASP A 256 -17.45 -19.60 12.90
CA ASP A 256 -18.44 -20.68 12.88
C ASP A 256 -19.86 -20.08 12.91
N LEU A 257 -20.63 -20.43 11.87
CA LEU A 257 -22.00 -19.95 11.72
C LEU A 257 -22.92 -20.54 12.80
N GLU A 258 -22.64 -21.73 13.32
CA GLU A 258 -23.50 -22.36 14.33
C GLU A 258 -23.32 -21.72 15.72
N ALA A 259 -22.11 -21.27 16.05
CA ALA A 259 -21.86 -20.46 17.24
C ALA A 259 -22.50 -19.05 17.20
N LEU A 260 -22.89 -18.55 16.02
CA LEU A 260 -23.50 -17.22 15.88
C LEU A 260 -25.01 -17.24 16.24
N LYS A 261 -25.48 -16.13 16.82
CA LYS A 261 -26.93 -15.87 17.00
C LYS A 261 -27.66 -16.04 15.67
N ARG A 262 -28.81 -16.73 15.68
CA ARG A 262 -29.62 -17.08 14.48
C ARG A 262 -29.78 -15.94 13.48
N GLN A 263 -30.04 -14.72 13.96
CA GLN A 263 -30.22 -13.51 13.15
C GLN A 263 -28.97 -13.09 12.35
N LYS A 264 -27.76 -13.39 12.85
CA LYS A 264 -26.49 -13.07 12.19
C LYS A 264 -26.00 -14.17 11.24
N ARG A 265 -26.53 -15.39 11.35
CA ARG A 265 -26.08 -16.54 10.54
C ARG A 265 -26.28 -16.30 9.04
N LYS A 266 -27.46 -15.81 8.64
CA LYS A 266 -27.76 -15.48 7.23
C LYS A 266 -26.79 -14.41 6.71
N LEU A 267 -26.61 -13.33 7.47
CA LEU A 267 -25.72 -12.23 7.10
C LEU A 267 -24.28 -12.70 6.86
N TYR A 268 -23.72 -13.52 7.77
CA TYR A 268 -22.35 -14.02 7.62
C TYR A 268 -22.23 -15.04 6.48
N ARG A 269 -23.24 -15.86 6.24
CA ARG A 269 -23.26 -16.78 5.10
C ARG A 269 -23.22 -16.03 3.77
N GLU A 270 -24.05 -15.00 3.62
CA GLU A 270 -24.05 -14.16 2.41
C GLU A 270 -22.73 -13.39 2.24
N ARG A 271 -22.17 -12.88 3.34
CA ARG A 271 -20.84 -12.24 3.33
C ARG A 271 -19.76 -13.17 2.80
N TYR A 272 -19.70 -14.41 3.31
CA TYR A 272 -18.66 -15.36 2.92
C TYR A 272 -18.83 -15.81 1.47
N GLY A 273 -20.06 -16.12 1.05
CA GLY A 273 -20.32 -16.46 -0.35
C GLY A 273 -19.96 -15.31 -1.32
N TRP A 274 -20.22 -14.07 -0.92
CA TRP A 274 -19.78 -12.91 -1.71
C TRP A 274 -18.25 -12.76 -1.77
N LEU A 275 -17.56 -12.97 -0.64
CA LEU A 275 -16.09 -12.94 -0.59
C LEU A 275 -15.46 -14.05 -1.44
N ASP A 276 -16.07 -15.24 -1.48
CA ASP A 276 -15.62 -16.36 -2.33
C ASP A 276 -15.69 -15.97 -3.82
N GLN A 277 -16.80 -15.39 -4.26
CA GLN A 277 -16.96 -14.89 -5.64
C GLN A 277 -15.96 -13.77 -5.95
N TYR A 278 -15.81 -12.82 -5.02
CA TYR A 278 -14.87 -11.71 -5.15
C TYR A 278 -13.41 -12.20 -5.25
N GLU A 279 -13.03 -13.25 -4.50
CA GLU A 279 -11.72 -13.90 -4.58
C GLU A 279 -11.48 -14.49 -5.97
N GLU A 280 -12.44 -15.23 -6.52
CA GLU A 280 -12.32 -15.83 -7.85
C GLU A 280 -12.13 -14.76 -8.94
N GLU A 281 -12.94 -13.69 -8.91
CA GLU A 281 -12.82 -12.57 -9.85
C GLU A 281 -11.46 -11.86 -9.73
N LEU A 282 -11.00 -11.63 -8.50
CA LEU A 282 -9.69 -11.00 -8.26
C LEU A 282 -8.56 -11.88 -8.77
N LYS A 283 -8.60 -13.19 -8.49
CA LYS A 283 -7.61 -14.16 -8.96
C LYS A 283 -7.55 -14.21 -10.49
N ASN A 284 -8.71 -14.25 -11.14
CA ASN A 284 -8.81 -14.18 -12.60
C ASN A 284 -8.26 -12.86 -13.14
N LYS A 285 -8.52 -11.73 -12.49
CA LYS A 285 -7.94 -10.45 -12.92
C LYS A 285 -6.42 -10.46 -12.80
N MET A 286 -5.89 -10.98 -11.68
CA MET A 286 -4.47 -11.00 -11.42
C MET A 286 -3.72 -11.92 -12.39
N SER A 287 -4.26 -13.09 -12.74
CA SER A 287 -3.63 -14.02 -13.68
C SER A 287 -3.34 -13.41 -15.07
N HIS A 288 -4.13 -12.42 -15.50
CA HIS A 288 -3.92 -11.69 -16.75
C HIS A 288 -2.88 -10.55 -16.65
N ASN A 289 -2.49 -10.16 -15.44
CA ASN A 289 -1.61 -9.01 -15.17
C ASN A 289 -0.26 -9.40 -14.55
N ILE A 290 -0.12 -10.63 -14.09
CA ILE A 290 1.15 -11.20 -13.64
C ILE A 290 1.92 -11.83 -14.82
N GLN A 291 3.22 -11.98 -14.67
CA GLN A 291 4.02 -12.76 -15.61
C GLN A 291 3.63 -14.24 -15.49
N VAL A 292 3.48 -14.93 -16.62
CA VAL A 292 3.29 -16.37 -16.63
C VAL A 292 4.59 -16.99 -16.11
N GLN A 293 4.59 -17.46 -14.86
CA GLN A 293 5.67 -18.31 -14.37
C GLN A 293 5.57 -19.65 -15.11
N PHE A 294 6.43 -19.86 -16.10
CA PHE A 294 6.73 -21.22 -16.53
C PHE A 294 7.40 -21.92 -15.33
N SER A 295 6.72 -22.95 -14.84
CA SER A 295 7.21 -23.86 -13.81
C SER A 295 8.51 -24.53 -14.24
#